data_AF-A0A537JG84-F1
#
_entry.id   AF-A0A537JG84-F1
#
_cell.length_a   1.000
_cell.length_b   1.000
_cell.length_c   1.000
_cell.angle_alpha   90.00
_cell.angle_beta   90.00
_cell.angle_gamma   90.00
#
_symmetry.space_group_name_H-M   'P 1'
#
loop_
_entity.id
_entity.type
_entity.pdbx_description
1 polymer ?
#
loop_
_entity_poly.entity_id
_entity_poly.type
_entity_poly.pdbx_seq_one_letter_code
_entity_poly.pdbx_strand_id
1 'polypeptide(L)'
;TSRSTIEEAIRLMATLNRDAARAMTEVGVSAATDVTGFGLLGHLHEMTRAAQVKARIRLSEVPILEEAWTLAREGVIPGGTDRNRAALEGAVTWDGVGEDGRVLLCDAQTSGGLLMAVPADRLDRLLHALRGGGVPVAAVVGEITGPGRGEITVAAG
;
A
#
# COMPACT_ATOMS: atom_id res chain seq x y z
N THR A 1 8.75 0.47 20.72
CA THR A 1 8.72 -0.65 19.76
C THR A 1 9.36 -1.88 20.37
N SER A 2 8.69 -3.04 20.35
CA SER A 2 9.25 -4.29 20.85
C SER A 2 10.35 -4.82 19.95
N ARG A 3 11.16 -5.73 20.50
CA ARG A 3 12.20 -6.43 19.76
C ARG A 3 11.61 -7.27 18.60
N SER A 4 10.50 -7.97 18.84
CA SER A 4 9.85 -8.79 17.81
C SER A 4 9.38 -7.98 16.62
N THR A 5 8.79 -6.80 16.85
CA THR A 5 8.37 -5.91 15.77
C THR A 5 9.55 -5.35 14.99
N ILE A 6 10.65 -5.01 15.66
CA ILE A 6 11.88 -4.56 14.97
C ILE A 6 12.43 -5.69 14.08
N GLU A 7 12.51 -6.93 14.58
CA GLU A 7 12.98 -8.08 13.82
C GLU A 7 12.06 -8.39 12.62
N GLU A 8 10.75 -8.27 12.79
CA GLU A 8 9.77 -8.39 11.70
C GLU A 8 9.92 -7.28 10.65
N ALA A 9 10.03 -6.02 11.06
CA ALA A 9 10.25 -4.90 10.15
C ALA A 9 11.55 -5.08 9.35
N ILE A 10 12.65 -5.50 10.02
CA ILE A 10 13.92 -5.80 9.35
C ILE A 10 13.75 -6.92 8.32
N ARG A 11 13.05 -8.00 8.69
CA ARG A 11 12.79 -9.11 7.77
C ARG A 11 11.99 -8.65 6.54
N LEU A 12 10.95 -7.83 6.74
CA LEU A 12 10.16 -7.30 5.64
C LEU A 12 11.01 -6.40 4.72
N MET A 13 11.74 -5.44 5.29
CA MET A 13 12.60 -4.53 4.51
C MET A 13 13.72 -5.27 3.75
N ALA A 14 14.26 -6.34 4.32
CA ALA A 14 15.30 -7.16 3.71
C ALA A 14 14.77 -8.15 2.66
N THR A 15 13.45 -8.35 2.58
CA THR A 15 12.85 -9.27 1.61
C THR A 15 12.93 -8.68 0.20
N LEU A 16 13.52 -9.42 -0.73
CA LEU A 16 13.60 -8.98 -2.12
C LEU A 16 12.22 -9.05 -2.81
N ASN A 17 11.86 -8.00 -3.53
CA ASN A 17 10.68 -8.00 -4.40
C ASN A 17 10.79 -8.93 -5.63
N ARG A 18 11.86 -9.73 -5.76
CA ARG A 18 12.14 -10.61 -6.91
C ARG A 18 10.98 -11.56 -7.20
N ASP A 19 10.50 -12.28 -6.18
CA ASP A 19 9.52 -13.33 -6.37
C ASP A 19 8.11 -12.74 -6.61
N ALA A 20 7.82 -11.58 -6.00
CA ALA A 20 6.64 -10.78 -6.31
C ALA A 20 6.66 -10.25 -7.76
N ALA A 21 7.81 -9.74 -8.22
CA ALA A 21 8.00 -9.24 -9.59
C ALA A 21 7.89 -10.37 -10.64
N ARG A 22 8.38 -11.57 -10.32
CA ARG A 22 8.20 -12.75 -11.17
C ARG A 22 6.72 -13.11 -11.28
N ALA A 23 6.01 -13.20 -10.15
CA ALA A 23 4.58 -13.54 -10.12
C ALA A 23 3.73 -12.52 -10.92
N MET A 24 3.96 -11.22 -10.73
CA MET A 24 3.19 -10.19 -11.42
C MET A 24 3.42 -10.22 -12.95
N THR A 25 4.63 -10.54 -13.39
CA THR A 25 4.98 -10.69 -14.80
C THR A 25 4.34 -11.94 -15.40
N GLU A 26 4.40 -13.08 -14.71
CA GLU A 26 3.84 -14.36 -15.17
C GLU A 26 2.31 -14.31 -15.32
N VAL A 27 1.64 -13.62 -14.40
CA VAL A 27 0.18 -13.46 -14.41
C VAL A 27 -0.26 -12.36 -15.37
N GLY A 28 0.58 -11.37 -15.61
CA GLY A 28 0.27 -10.23 -16.47
C GLY A 28 -0.65 -9.23 -15.77
N VAL A 29 -0.12 -8.56 -14.73
CA VAL A 29 -0.78 -7.41 -14.10
C VAL A 29 -0.83 -6.21 -15.06
N SER A 30 -1.79 -5.31 -14.87
CA SER A 30 -1.96 -4.12 -15.71
C SER A 30 -0.94 -3.02 -15.41
N ALA A 31 -0.58 -2.87 -14.13
CA ALA A 31 0.41 -1.91 -13.66
C ALA A 31 1.00 -2.38 -12.33
N ALA A 32 2.21 -1.92 -12.02
CA ALA A 32 2.82 -2.12 -10.72
C ALA A 32 3.80 -0.98 -10.40
N THR A 33 3.97 -0.71 -9.11
CA THR A 33 5.00 0.18 -8.57
C THR A 33 5.49 -0.39 -7.23
N ASP A 34 6.68 -0.03 -6.79
CA ASP A 34 7.13 -0.28 -5.42
C ASP A 34 6.58 0.78 -4.46
N VAL A 35 6.27 0.39 -3.22
CA VAL A 35 5.84 1.33 -2.18
C VAL A 35 7.03 1.69 -1.32
N THR A 36 7.47 2.94 -1.43
CA THR A 36 8.66 3.46 -0.75
C THR A 36 8.37 4.80 -0.05
N GLY A 37 9.24 5.81 -0.23
CA GLY A 37 9.26 7.04 0.57
C GLY A 37 8.00 7.91 0.48
N PHE A 38 7.15 7.72 -0.54
CA PHE A 38 5.88 8.43 -0.70
C PHE A 38 4.70 7.76 0.01
N GLY A 39 4.93 6.61 0.65
CA GLY A 39 3.89 5.81 1.29
C GLY A 39 2.93 5.18 0.28
N LEU A 40 1.97 4.39 0.80
CA LEU A 40 1.04 3.64 -0.03
C LEU A 40 0.19 4.56 -0.92
N LEU A 41 -0.38 5.61 -0.34
CA LEU A 41 -1.28 6.50 -1.07
C LEU A 41 -0.54 7.41 -2.06
N GLY A 42 0.70 7.80 -1.77
CA GLY A 42 1.52 8.58 -2.71
C GLY A 42 1.78 7.79 -4.00
N HIS A 43 2.25 6.56 -3.85
CA HIS A 43 2.50 5.65 -4.98
C HIS A 43 1.24 5.26 -5.73
N LEU A 44 0.13 5.00 -5.01
CA LEU A 44 -1.17 4.77 -5.66
C LEU A 44 -1.65 6.01 -6.43
N HIS A 45 -1.42 7.21 -5.92
CA HIS A 45 -1.81 8.44 -6.60
C HIS A 45 -1.03 8.61 -7.91
N GLU A 46 0.29 8.41 -7.91
CA GLU A 46 1.09 8.46 -9.14
C GLU A 46 0.59 7.44 -10.18
N MET A 47 0.37 6.20 -9.75
CA MET A 47 -0.11 5.13 -10.63
C MET A 47 -1.49 5.44 -11.23
N THR A 48 -2.44 5.92 -10.41
CA THR A 48 -3.81 6.21 -10.85
C THR A 48 -3.89 7.47 -11.72
N ARG A 49 -3.09 8.51 -11.43
CA ARG A 49 -2.97 9.70 -12.27
C ARG A 49 -2.46 9.35 -13.67
N ALA A 50 -1.37 8.57 -13.74
CA ALA A 50 -0.76 8.18 -15.00
C ALA A 50 -1.73 7.35 -15.88
N ALA A 51 -2.53 6.50 -15.24
CA ALA A 51 -3.54 5.68 -15.91
C ALA A 51 -4.89 6.39 -16.14
N GLN A 52 -5.08 7.62 -15.65
CA GLN A 52 -6.34 8.37 -15.74
C GLN A 52 -7.54 7.61 -15.15
N VAL A 53 -7.34 7.03 -13.97
CA VAL A 53 -8.35 6.25 -13.23
C VAL A 53 -8.50 6.73 -11.80
N LYS A 54 -9.50 6.19 -11.10
CA LYS A 54 -9.74 6.37 -9.67
C LYS A 54 -9.52 5.07 -8.92
N ALA A 55 -9.19 5.16 -7.64
CA ALA A 55 -9.06 3.99 -6.77
C ALA A 55 -9.89 4.11 -5.49
N ARG A 56 -10.24 2.97 -4.93
CA ARG A 56 -10.78 2.85 -3.58
C ARG A 56 -9.88 1.93 -2.77
N ILE A 57 -9.47 2.36 -1.58
CA ILE A 57 -8.73 1.57 -0.60
C ILE A 57 -9.63 1.29 0.61
N ARG A 58 -9.53 0.08 1.16
CA ARG A 58 -10.15 -0.30 2.44
C ARG A 58 -9.04 -0.45 3.48
N LEU A 59 -9.01 0.46 4.45
CA LEU A 59 -7.96 0.50 5.48
C LEU A 59 -7.87 -0.80 6.27
N SER A 60 -9.01 -1.43 6.58
CA SER A 60 -9.09 -2.72 7.25
C SER A 60 -8.40 -3.87 6.51
N GLU A 61 -8.14 -3.72 5.21
CA GLU A 61 -7.47 -4.73 4.38
C GLU A 61 -5.98 -4.43 4.14
N VAL A 62 -5.51 -3.25 4.53
CA VAL A 62 -4.10 -2.87 4.38
C VAL A 62 -3.29 -3.56 5.48
N PRO A 63 -2.30 -4.41 5.12
CA PRO A 63 -1.46 -5.08 6.11
C PRO A 63 -0.53 -4.05 6.77
N ILE A 64 -0.76 -3.79 8.06
CA ILE A 64 0.00 -2.85 8.87
C ILE A 64 0.57 -3.58 10.07
N LEU A 65 1.82 -3.29 10.44
CA LEU A 65 2.42 -3.84 11.66
C LEU A 65 1.64 -3.34 12.88
N GLU A 66 1.25 -4.24 13.77
CA GLU A 66 0.36 -3.90 14.90
C GLU A 66 0.89 -2.74 15.74
N GLU A 67 2.18 -2.74 16.08
CA GLU A 67 2.76 -1.64 16.88
C GLU A 67 2.84 -0.32 16.12
N ALA A 68 2.77 -0.30 14.78
CA ALA A 68 2.72 0.94 14.03
C ALA A 68 1.44 1.74 14.37
N TRP A 69 0.32 1.06 14.65
CA TRP A 69 -0.89 1.72 15.17
C TRP A 69 -0.66 2.38 16.51
N THR A 70 0.03 1.70 17.42
CA THR A 70 0.37 2.26 18.74
C THR A 70 1.28 3.48 18.61
N LEU A 71 2.33 3.37 17.77
CA LEU A 71 3.26 4.48 17.52
C LEU A 71 2.57 5.69 16.88
N ALA A 72 1.65 5.47 15.94
CA ALA A 72 0.86 6.54 15.34
C ALA A 72 0.00 7.26 16.39
N ARG A 73 -0.68 6.52 17.28
CA ARG A 73 -1.46 7.08 18.40
C ARG A 73 -0.62 7.89 19.38
N GLU A 74 0.62 7.48 19.59
CA GLU A 74 1.60 8.17 20.44
C GLU A 74 2.24 9.38 19.74
N GLY A 75 1.91 9.64 18.47
CA GLY A 75 2.46 10.76 17.70
C GLY A 75 3.90 10.53 17.24
N VAL A 76 4.40 9.30 17.24
CA VAL A 76 5.72 8.94 16.73
C VAL A 76 5.64 8.83 15.20
N ILE A 77 5.67 10.00 14.54
CA ILE A 77 5.45 10.13 13.10
C ILE A 77 6.74 10.58 12.41
N PRO A 78 7.23 9.85 11.38
CA PRO A 78 8.36 10.30 10.58
C PRO A 78 8.06 11.61 9.85
N GLY A 79 9.02 12.54 9.81
CA GLY A 79 8.81 13.85 9.16
C GLY A 79 8.48 13.80 7.65
N GLY A 80 8.77 12.67 6.98
CA GLY A 80 8.35 12.45 5.58
C GLY A 80 6.84 12.26 5.43
N THR A 81 6.17 11.72 6.45
CA THR A 81 4.75 11.35 6.43
C THR A 81 3.85 12.58 6.31
N ASP A 82 4.18 13.66 7.01
CA ASP A 82 3.45 14.93 6.89
C ASP A 82 3.56 15.54 5.48
N ARG A 83 4.74 15.41 4.85
CA ARG A 83 4.94 15.88 3.46
C ARG A 83 4.12 15.04 2.48
N ASN A 84 4.09 13.72 2.67
CA ASN A 84 3.28 12.82 1.86
C ASN A 84 1.79 13.16 1.99
N ARG A 85 1.30 13.40 3.21
CA ARG A 85 -0.10 13.80 3.45
C ARG A 85 -0.44 15.12 2.77
N ALA A 86 0.44 16.12 2.87
CA ALA A 86 0.24 17.41 2.20
C ALA A 86 0.21 17.29 0.67
N ALA A 87 1.06 16.43 0.09
CA ALA A 87 1.09 16.18 -1.35
C ALA A 87 -0.20 15.52 -1.89
N LEU A 88 -0.98 14.89 -1.00
CA LEU A 88 -2.23 14.19 -1.32
C LEU A 88 -3.48 15.04 -1.01
N GLU A 89 -3.30 16.28 -0.55
CA GLU A 89 -4.40 17.18 -0.27
C GLU A 89 -5.25 17.43 -1.54
N GLY A 90 -6.56 17.26 -1.43
CA GLY A 90 -7.50 17.35 -2.54
C GLY A 90 -7.55 16.13 -3.48
N ALA A 91 -6.60 15.20 -3.40
CA ALA A 91 -6.62 13.96 -4.17
C ALA A 91 -7.29 12.79 -3.42
N VAL A 92 -7.25 12.82 -2.09
CA VAL A 92 -7.76 11.74 -1.23
C VAL A 92 -9.02 12.18 -0.48
N THR A 93 -10.08 11.38 -0.58
CA THR A 93 -11.28 11.48 0.24
C THR A 93 -11.28 10.41 1.33
N TRP A 94 -11.46 10.82 2.57
CA TRP A 94 -11.45 9.93 3.75
C TRP A 94 -12.88 9.66 4.22
N ASP A 95 -13.29 8.39 4.21
CA ASP A 95 -14.60 7.93 4.66
C ASP A 95 -14.44 7.08 5.93
N GLY A 96 -14.79 7.67 7.08
CA GLY A 96 -14.69 7.00 8.39
C GLY A 96 -13.27 6.74 8.91
N VAL A 97 -12.22 7.18 8.20
CA VAL A 97 -10.83 6.93 8.60
C VAL A 97 -10.34 7.99 9.61
N GLY A 98 -9.95 7.52 10.81
CA GLY A 98 -9.32 8.33 11.86
C GLY A 98 -7.86 8.70 11.55
N GLU A 99 -7.30 9.64 12.32
CA GLU A 99 -5.99 10.24 12.02
C GLU A 99 -4.85 9.22 11.95
N ASP A 100 -4.79 8.27 12.88
CA ASP A 100 -3.76 7.22 12.88
C ASP A 100 -3.72 6.46 11.54
N GLY A 101 -4.88 6.13 10.99
CA GLY A 101 -5.00 5.45 9.69
C GLY A 101 -4.53 6.32 8.54
N ARG A 102 -4.82 7.62 8.57
CA ARG A 102 -4.35 8.58 7.55
C ARG A 102 -2.84 8.70 7.58
N VAL A 103 -2.25 8.75 8.78
CA VAL A 103 -0.80 8.77 9.00
C VAL A 103 -0.18 7.52 8.42
N LEU A 104 -0.67 6.34 8.80
CA LEU A 104 -0.10 5.05 8.38
C LEU A 104 -0.16 4.84 6.86
N LEU A 105 -1.24 5.27 6.22
CA LEU A 105 -1.38 5.16 4.76
C LEU A 105 -0.49 6.15 3.98
N CYS A 106 -0.02 7.21 4.63
CA CYS A 106 0.93 8.19 4.08
C CYS A 106 2.38 7.92 4.53
N ASP A 107 2.61 6.92 5.38
CA ASP A 107 3.90 6.72 6.04
C ASP A 107 5.00 6.30 5.06
N ALA A 108 6.15 6.97 5.11
CA ALA A 108 7.26 6.72 4.22
C ALA A 108 7.88 5.33 4.46
N GLN A 109 7.75 4.44 3.49
CA GLN A 109 8.28 3.08 3.60
C GLN A 109 9.74 3.01 3.09
N THR A 110 10.60 2.32 3.83
CA THR A 110 11.94 1.95 3.35
C THR A 110 11.86 0.53 2.79
N SER A 111 12.25 0.31 1.54
CA SER A 111 12.26 -1.03 0.92
C SER A 111 10.93 -1.79 1.09
N GLY A 112 9.82 -1.13 0.78
CA GLY A 112 8.50 -1.75 0.89
C GLY A 112 8.20 -2.74 -0.24
N GLY A 113 6.99 -3.27 -0.22
CA GLY A 113 6.51 -4.25 -1.20
C GLY A 113 6.12 -3.64 -2.54
N LEU A 114 5.56 -4.48 -3.41
CA LEU A 114 4.98 -4.05 -4.68
C LEU A 114 3.47 -3.81 -4.54
N LEU A 115 3.00 -2.67 -5.05
CA LEU A 115 1.59 -2.38 -5.29
C LEU A 115 1.27 -2.75 -6.73
N MET A 116 0.22 -3.56 -6.94
CA MET A 116 -0.14 -4.11 -8.25
C MET A 116 -1.60 -3.83 -8.57
N ALA A 117 -1.88 -3.44 -9.82
CA ALA A 117 -3.22 -3.40 -10.38
C ALA A 117 -3.40 -4.61 -11.31
N VAL A 118 -4.33 -5.50 -11.01
CA VAL A 118 -4.57 -6.74 -11.76
C VAL A 118 -6.04 -6.84 -12.19
N PRO A 119 -6.34 -7.32 -13.41
CA PRO A 119 -7.70 -7.67 -13.80
C PRO A 119 -8.33 -8.70 -12.84
N ALA A 120 -9.62 -8.54 -12.54
CA ALA A 120 -10.32 -9.35 -11.54
C ALA A 120 -10.29 -10.86 -11.87
N ASP A 121 -10.35 -11.22 -13.15
CA ASP A 121 -10.27 -12.60 -13.65
C ASP A 121 -8.88 -13.26 -13.43
N ARG A 122 -7.86 -12.47 -13.07
CA ARG A 122 -6.49 -12.94 -12.82
C ARG A 122 -6.08 -12.82 -11.36
N LEU A 123 -6.92 -12.25 -10.50
CA LEU A 123 -6.60 -11.98 -9.12
C LEU A 123 -6.23 -13.25 -8.34
N ASP A 124 -7.04 -14.30 -8.44
CA ASP A 124 -6.79 -15.56 -7.73
C ASP A 124 -5.48 -16.22 -8.16
N ARG A 125 -5.17 -16.15 -9.46
CA ARG A 125 -3.90 -16.65 -10.01
C ARG A 125 -2.72 -15.87 -9.47
N LEU A 126 -2.83 -14.54 -9.35
CA LEU A 126 -1.79 -13.70 -8.75
C LEU A 126 -1.58 -14.04 -7.28
N LEU A 127 -2.65 -14.12 -6.48
CA LEU A 127 -2.56 -14.47 -5.07
C LEU A 127 -1.95 -15.85 -4.85
N HIS A 128 -2.30 -16.82 -5.69
CA HIS A 128 -1.69 -18.14 -5.66
C HIS A 128 -0.19 -18.10 -5.98
N ALA A 129 0.20 -17.39 -7.04
CA ALA A 129 1.60 -17.26 -7.44
C ALA A 129 2.45 -16.54 -6.37
N LEU A 130 1.93 -15.47 -5.75
CA LEU A 130 2.62 -14.75 -4.68
C LEU A 130 2.86 -15.64 -3.45
N ARG A 131 1.82 -16.37 -3.01
CA ARG A 131 1.92 -17.29 -1.87
C ARG A 131 2.85 -18.46 -2.17
N GLY A 132 2.73 -19.05 -3.36
CA GLY A 132 3.60 -20.15 -3.81
C GLY A 132 5.06 -19.74 -4.00
N GLY A 133 5.31 -18.47 -4.33
CA GLY A 133 6.64 -17.87 -4.44
C GLY A 133 7.30 -17.48 -3.12
N GLY A 134 6.61 -17.66 -1.99
CA GLY A 134 7.15 -17.32 -0.67
C GLY A 134 7.12 -15.82 -0.34
N VAL A 135 6.28 -15.03 -1.02
CA VAL A 135 6.08 -13.61 -0.67
C VAL A 135 5.44 -13.55 0.72
N PRO A 136 6.03 -12.84 1.69
CA PRO A 136 5.64 -12.93 3.10
C PRO A 136 4.23 -12.39 3.36
N VAL A 137 3.80 -11.40 2.58
CA VAL A 137 2.48 -10.76 2.70
C VAL A 137 1.90 -10.53 1.32
N ALA A 138 0.67 -10.97 1.10
CA ALA A 138 -0.11 -10.69 -0.10
C ALA A 138 -1.55 -10.36 0.31
N ALA A 139 -1.98 -9.13 0.03
CA ALA A 139 -3.29 -8.62 0.42
C ALA A 139 -3.95 -7.89 -0.75
N VAL A 140 -5.27 -8.04 -0.86
CA VAL A 140 -6.09 -7.20 -1.73
C VAL A 140 -6.53 -6.02 -0.87
N VAL A 141 -6.05 -4.82 -1.21
CA VAL A 141 -6.25 -3.62 -0.38
C VAL A 141 -7.32 -2.67 -0.91
N GLY A 142 -7.90 -2.99 -2.07
CA GLY A 142 -8.78 -2.07 -2.78
C GLY A 142 -9.02 -2.46 -4.23
N GLU A 143 -9.49 -1.47 -4.99
CA GLU A 143 -9.92 -1.65 -6.39
C GLU A 143 -9.76 -0.35 -7.21
N ILE A 144 -9.63 -0.49 -8.53
CA ILE A 144 -9.77 0.61 -9.48
C ILE A 144 -11.26 0.77 -9.80
N THR A 145 -11.81 1.96 -9.61
CA THR A 145 -13.27 2.20 -9.68
C THR A 145 -13.74 2.79 -11.00
N GLY A 146 -12.83 3.05 -11.94
CA GLY A 146 -13.12 3.56 -13.29
C GLY A 146 -12.30 4.79 -13.66
N PRO A 147 -12.63 5.47 -14.77
CA PRO A 147 -11.91 6.65 -15.25
C PRO A 147 -11.92 7.83 -14.26
N GLY A 148 -10.85 8.62 -14.26
CA GLY A 148 -10.71 9.82 -13.44
C GLY A 148 -9.36 10.52 -13.62
N ARG A 149 -8.97 11.30 -12.61
CA ARG A 149 -7.75 12.12 -12.58
C ARG A 149 -6.79 11.71 -11.46
N GLY A 150 -6.91 10.48 -10.97
CA GLY A 150 -6.11 9.95 -9.86
C GLY A 150 -6.75 10.15 -8.49
N GLU A 151 -8.07 10.38 -8.42
CA GLU A 151 -8.78 10.50 -7.14
C GLU A 151 -8.80 9.17 -6.40
N ILE A 152 -8.56 9.23 -5.09
CA ILE A 152 -8.57 8.05 -4.21
C ILE A 152 -9.62 8.25 -3.13
N THR A 153 -10.46 7.24 -2.91
CA THR A 153 -11.32 7.16 -1.71
C THR A 153 -10.74 6.12 -0.76
N VAL A 154 -10.62 6.46 0.52
CA VAL A 154 -10.20 5.52 1.56
C VAL A 154 -11.35 5.33 2.52
N ALA A 155 -11.86 4.11 2.61
CA ALA A 155 -12.86 3.70 3.60
C ALA A 155 -12.18 3.01 4.78
N ALA A 156 -12.73 3.16 5.99
CA ALA A 156 -12.25 2.45 7.18
C ALA A 156 -12.40 0.92 7.04
N GLY A 157 -13.51 0.49 6.44
CA GLY A 157 -13.88 -0.89 6.15
C GLY A 157 -15.24 -0.93 5.47
#